data_AF-A0A6B3GG16-F1
#
_entry.id   AF-A0A6B3GG16-F1
#
_cell.length_a   1.000
_cell.length_b   1.000
_cell.length_c   1.000
_cell.angle_alpha   90.00
_cell.angle_beta   90.00
_cell.angle_gamma   90.00
#
_symmetry.space_group_name_H-M   'P 1'
#
loop_
_entity.id
_entity.type
_entity.pdbx_description
1 polymer ?
#
loop_
_entity_poly.entity_id
_entity_poly.type
_entity_poly.pdbx_seq_one_letter_code
_entity_poly.pdbx_strand_id
1 'polypeptide(L)' 'MVEIRSVHKKFGSLEVLRGIDLSVRPGEVTVVLGPSGSGKSTLLRTINHLEKVDQ' A
#
# COMPACT_ATOMS: atom_id res chain seq x y z
N MET A 1 3.22 -13.60 -7.34
CA MET A 1 2.97 -13.42 -5.90
C MET A 1 3.30 -11.97 -5.60
N VAL A 2 2.40 -11.24 -4.93
CA VAL A 2 2.69 -9.88 -4.45
C VAL A 2 2.85 -9.97 -2.95
N GLU A 3 3.94 -9.40 -2.44
CA GLU A 3 4.24 -9.38 -1.02
C GLU A 3 4.82 -8.03 -0.66
N ILE A 4 4.23 -7.39 0.34
CA ILE A 4 4.76 -6.19 0.98
C ILE A 4 4.79 -6.42 2.49
N ARG A 5 5.82 -5.89 3.13
CA ARG A 5 6.04 -6.04 4.56
C ARG A 5 6.37 -4.71 5.18
N SER A 6 5.66 -4.37 6.25
CA SER A 6 5.87 -3.15 7.03
C SER A 6 6.02 -1.90 6.18
N VAL A 7 5.23 -1.77 5.11
CA VAL A 7 5.36 -0.63 4.18
C VAL A 7 4.86 0.65 4.84
N HIS A 8 5.72 1.67 4.88
CA HIS A 8 5.37 3.02 5.31
C HIS A 8 5.41 4.01 4.14
N LYS A 9 4.49 4.99 4.19
CA LYS A 9 4.47 6.11 3.25
C LYS A 9 3.95 7.39 3.87
N LYS A 10 4.71 8.46 3.69
CA LYS A 10 4.45 9.83 4.13
C LYS A 10 4.45 10.79 2.94
N PHE A 11 3.63 11.82 3.06
CA PHE A 11 3.69 13.02 2.21
C PHE A 11 3.84 14.23 3.14
N GLY A 12 5.05 14.78 3.20
CA GLY A 12 5.40 15.77 4.23
C GLY A 12 5.25 15.17 5.63
N SER A 13 4.46 15.81 6.49
CA SER A 13 4.17 15.34 7.85
C SER A 13 3.05 14.29 7.94
N LEU A 14 2.30 14.06 6.85
CA LEU A 14 1.16 13.16 6.84
C LEU A 14 1.59 11.71 6.57
N GLU A 15 1.44 10.83 7.55
CA GLU A 15 1.64 9.39 7.38
C GLU A 15 0.37 8.69 6.87
N VAL A 16 0.43 8.26 5.61
CA VAL A 16 -0.68 7.67 4.84
C VAL A 16 -0.66 6.15 4.95
N LEU A 17 0.49 5.50 4.78
CA LEU A 17 0.66 4.06 5.03
C LEU A 17 1.49 3.89 6.30
N ARG A 18 0.98 3.08 7.24
CA ARG A 18 1.48 2.97 8.62
C ARG A 18 1.87 1.53 8.94
N GLY A 19 2.85 0.99 8.22
CA GLY A 19 3.32 -0.38 8.43
C GLY A 19 2.33 -1.42 7.90
N ILE A 20 2.13 -1.43 6.59
CA ILE A 20 1.17 -2.34 5.93
C ILE A 20 1.87 -3.65 5.53
N ASP A 21 1.32 -4.77 5.98
CA ASP A 21 1.66 -6.12 5.52
C ASP A 21 0.53 -6.64 4.61
N LEU A 22 0.89 -7.17 3.44
CA LEU A 22 -0.06 -7.79 2.53
C LEU A 22 0.64 -8.87 1.69
N SER A 23 -0.01 -10.02 1.57
CA SER A 23 0.39 -11.10 0.67
C SER A 23 -0.78 -11.47 -0.23
N VAL A 24 -0.56 -11.47 -1.55
CA VAL A 24 -1.54 -11.88 -2.56
C VAL A 24 -0.95 -13.02 -3.37
N ARG A 25 -1.68 -14.14 -3.41
CA ARG A 25 -1.23 -15.35 -4.10
C ARG A 25 -1.40 -15.22 -5.63
N PRO A 26 -0.59 -15.94 -6.42
CA PRO A 26 -0.83 -16.02 -7.87
C PRO A 26 -2.26 -16.51 -8.17
N GLY A 27 -2.94 -15.82 -9.09
CA GLY A 27 -4.32 -16.14 -9.48
C GLY A 27 -5.41 -15.63 -8.53
N GLU A 28 -5.04 -14.99 -7.42
CA GLU A 28 -6.00 -14.41 -6.47
C GLU A 28 -6.48 -13.04 -6.95
N VAL A 29 -7.79 -12.78 -6.81
CA VAL A 29 -8.39 -11.46 -7.02
C VAL A 29 -8.65 -10.83 -5.65
N THR A 30 -7.88 -9.81 -5.31
CA THR A 30 -7.98 -9.09 -4.03
C THR A 30 -8.55 -7.69 -4.24
N VAL A 31 -9.50 -7.28 -3.41
CA VAL A 31 -10.11 -5.94 -3.42
C VAL A 31 -9.71 -5.18 -2.15
N VAL A 32 -9.25 -3.93 -2.31
CA VAL A 32 -8.92 -3.04 -1.18
C VAL A 32 -10.04 -2.02 -0.99
N LEU A 33 -10.70 -2.07 0.17
CA LEU A 33 -11.84 -1.22 0.52
C LEU A 33 -11.50 -0.26 1.68
N GLY A 34 -12.25 0.83 1.78
CA GLY A 34 -12.10 1.81 2.86
C GLY A 34 -12.56 3.23 2.47
N PRO A 35 -12.79 4.11 3.45
CA PRO A 35 -13.29 5.48 3.22
C PRO A 35 -12.32 6.32 2.39
N SER A 36 -12.77 7.45 1.86
CA SER A 36 -11.86 8.40 1.18
C SER A 36 -10.71 8.80 2.11
N GLY A 37 -9.50 8.95 1.56
CA GLY A 37 -8.30 9.32 2.33
C GLY A 37 -7.59 8.19 3.10
N SER A 38 -8.14 6.97 3.14
CA SER A 38 -7.54 5.82 3.86
C SER A 38 -6.23 5.25 3.28
N GLY A 39 -5.68 5.83 2.21
CA GLY A 39 -4.41 5.40 1.63
C GLY A 39 -4.49 4.29 0.56
N LYS A 40 -5.69 3.84 0.15
CA LYS A 40 -5.87 2.78 -0.86
C LYS A 40 -5.11 3.03 -2.16
N SER A 41 -5.29 4.20 -2.77
CA SER A 41 -4.61 4.54 -4.02
C SER A 41 -3.11 4.69 -3.84
N THR A 42 -2.67 5.18 -2.68
CA THR A 42 -1.25 5.25 -2.32
C THR A 42 -0.64 3.85 -2.22
N LEU A 43 -1.32 2.92 -1.56
CA LEU A 43 -0.91 1.51 -1.46
C LEU A 43 -0.76 0.88 -2.85
N LEU A 44 -1.79 0.99 -3.70
CA LEU A 44 -1.76 0.41 -5.05
C LEU A 44 -0.69 1.04 -5.94
N ARG A 45 -0.45 2.35 -5.82
CA ARG A 45 0.64 3.02 -6.54
C ARG A 45 2.01 2.57 -6.05
N THR A 46 2.15 2.34 -4.75
CA THR A 46 3.39 1.84 -4.14
C THR A 46 3.70 0.42 -4.62
N ILE A 47 2.70 -0.48 -4.63
CA ILE A 47 2.84 -1.85 -5.18
C ILE A 47 3.25 -1.81 -6.66
N ASN A 48 2.68 -0.89 -7.44
CA ASN A 48 3.02 -0.71 -8.85
C ASN A 48 4.28 0.12 -9.09
N HIS A 49 5.05 0.45 -8.04
CA HIS A 49 6.29 1.24 -8.11
C HIS A 49 6.11 2.65 -8.71
N LEU A 50 4.88 3.16 -8.71
CA LEU A 50 4.55 4.54 -9.13
C LEU A 50 4.80 5.55 -8.00
N GLU A 51 4.88 5.06 -6.76
CA GLU A 51 5.28 5.82 -5.57
C GLU A 51 6.39 5.06 -4.85
N LYS A 52 7.41 5.78 -4.36
CA LYS A 52 8.48 5.16 -3.55
C LYS A 52 7.98 4.90 -2.13
N VAL A 53 8.29 3.72 -1.62
CA VAL A 53 8.16 3.38 -0.21
C VAL A 53 9.17 4.19 0.60
N ASP A 54 8.81 4.65 1.80
CA ASP A 54 9.75 5.35 2.67
C ASP A 54 10.54 4.37 3.56
N GLN A 55 9.89 3.29 3.99
CA GLN A 55 10.46 2.14 4.71
C GLN A 55 9.72 0.85 4.31
#